data_AF-A0A6C9QJI2-F1
#
_entry.id   AF-A0A6C9QJI2-F1
#
_cell.length_a   1.000
_cell.length_b   1.000
_cell.length_c   1.000
_cell.angle_alpha   90.00
_cell.angle_beta   90.00
_cell.angle_gamma   90.00
#
_symmetry.space_group_name_H-M   'P 1'
#
loop_
_entity.id
_entity.type
_entity.pdbx_description
1 polymer ?
#
loop_
_entity_poly.entity_id
_entity_poly.type
_entity_poly.pdbx_seq_one_letter_code
_entity_poly.pdbx_strand_id
1 'polypeptide(L)'
;MEYFDMRKMSVNLWRNAAGETREICTFPPAKRDFYWRASIASIAANGEFSLFPGMERIVTLLEGGEMFLESADRFNHTLKPLQPFAFAADQVVKAKLTAGQMSMDFNIMTRLDVC
;
A
#
# COMPACT_ATOMS: atom_id res chain seq x y z
N MET A 1 0.74 10.33 -24.33
CA MET A 1 0.38 9.34 -23.31
C MET A 1 1.66 8.92 -22.63
N GLU A 2 1.83 9.27 -21.37
CA GLU A 2 2.97 8.81 -20.57
C GLU A 2 2.66 7.42 -20.02
N TYR A 3 3.67 6.56 -19.97
CA TYR A 3 3.58 5.21 -19.42
C TYR A 3 4.62 5.06 -18.33
N PHE A 4 4.26 4.35 -17.26
CA PHE A 4 5.18 3.98 -16.20
C PHE A 4 5.72 2.58 -16.45
N ASP A 5 7.04 2.43 -16.46
CA ASP A 5 7.73 1.14 -16.50
C ASP A 5 8.30 0.85 -15.12
N MET A 6 7.73 -0.14 -14.44
CA MET A 6 8.13 -0.51 -13.07
C MET A 6 9.62 -0.80 -12.93
N ARG A 7 10.27 -1.28 -13.99
CA ARG A 7 11.71 -1.60 -14.00
C ARG A 7 12.60 -0.34 -13.99
N LYS A 8 12.03 0.82 -14.34
CA LYS A 8 12.72 2.11 -14.42
C LYS A 8 12.39 3.03 -13.24
N MET A 9 11.45 2.65 -12.38
CA MET A 9 11.03 3.44 -11.24
C MET A 9 12.06 3.40 -10.11
N SER A 10 12.23 4.52 -9.41
CA SER A 10 13.08 4.59 -8.22
C SER A 10 12.53 3.71 -7.10
N VAL A 11 13.42 2.93 -6.49
CA VAL A 11 13.11 2.04 -5.39
C VAL A 11 13.47 2.72 -4.07
N ASN A 12 12.49 2.81 -3.16
CA ASN A 12 12.71 3.29 -1.79
C ASN A 12 12.59 2.11 -0.82
N LEU A 13 13.73 1.59 -0.35
CA LEU A 13 13.78 0.54 0.65
C LEU A 13 13.25 1.03 1.99
N TRP A 14 12.45 0.21 2.67
CA TRP A 14 11.97 0.52 4.00
C TRP A 14 13.08 0.36 5.03
N ARG A 15 13.07 1.20 6.07
CA ARG A 15 14.11 1.17 7.14
C ARG A 15 14.20 -0.17 7.87
N ASN A 16 13.10 -0.91 7.94
CA ASN A 16 13.02 -2.21 8.59
C ASN A 16 13.38 -3.39 7.67
N ALA A 17 13.78 -3.12 6.42
CA ALA A 17 14.04 -4.13 5.39
C ALA A 17 12.86 -5.09 5.10
N ALA A 18 11.65 -4.76 5.59
CA ALA A 18 10.45 -5.58 5.40
C ALA A 18 9.78 -5.35 4.03
N GLY A 19 10.38 -4.54 3.16
CA GLY A 19 9.82 -4.21 1.87
C GLY A 19 10.41 -2.96 1.23
N GLU A 20 9.76 -2.51 0.18
CA GLU A 20 10.14 -1.35 -0.61
C GLU A 20 8.91 -0.68 -1.23
N THR A 21 9.08 0.56 -1.67
CA THR A 21 8.05 1.30 -2.40
C THR A 21 8.60 1.95 -3.65
N ARG A 22 7.90 1.76 -4.76
CA ARG A 22 8.07 2.46 -6.03
C ARG A 22 6.92 3.46 -6.18
N GLU A 23 7.22 4.74 -6.05
CA GLU A 23 6.22 5.79 -6.23
C GLU A 23 5.93 6.00 -7.71
N ILE A 24 4.65 5.95 -8.09
CA ILE A 24 4.19 6.24 -9.46
C ILE A 24 3.96 7.73 -9.59
N CYS A 25 3.13 8.29 -8.71
CA CYS A 25 2.81 9.71 -8.71
C CYS A 25 2.25 10.14 -7.36
N THR A 26 2.47 11.41 -7.03
CA THR A 26 1.97 12.05 -5.82
C THR A 26 1.60 13.49 -6.14
N PHE A 27 0.48 13.97 -5.63
CA PHE A 27 0.05 15.35 -5.84
C PHE A 27 -0.58 15.96 -4.57
N PRO A 28 -0.16 17.17 -4.15
CA PRO A 28 1.10 17.82 -4.57
C PRO A 28 2.32 16.95 -4.23
N PRO A 29 3.49 17.16 -4.88
CA PRO A 29 4.70 16.40 -4.58
C PRO A 29 5.16 16.61 -3.13
N ALA A 30 4.76 15.70 -2.25
CA ALA A 30 5.03 15.78 -0.81
C ALA A 30 5.06 14.38 -0.20
N LYS A 31 5.86 14.20 0.87
CA LYS A 31 5.96 12.88 1.55
C LYS A 31 4.76 12.53 2.41
N ARG A 32 4.07 13.52 2.97
CA ARG A 32 2.94 13.31 3.90
C ARG A 32 1.73 14.20 3.63
N ASP A 33 1.95 15.44 3.18
CA ASP A 33 0.87 16.38 2.90
C ASP A 33 0.54 16.41 1.41
N PHE A 34 -0.07 15.33 0.94
CA PHE A 34 -0.53 15.17 -0.44
C PHE A 34 -2.04 14.91 -0.46
N TYR A 35 -2.69 15.23 -1.58
CA TYR A 35 -4.10 14.92 -1.81
C TYR A 35 -4.27 13.47 -2.27
N TRP A 36 -3.39 13.01 -3.17
CA TRP A 36 -3.38 11.61 -3.56
C TRP A 36 -1.99 11.12 -3.93
N ARG A 37 -1.79 9.80 -3.79
CA ARG A 37 -0.55 9.10 -4.15
C ARG A 37 -0.88 7.72 -4.69
N ALA A 38 -0.27 7.36 -5.82
CA ALA A 38 -0.23 5.99 -6.33
C ALA A 38 1.19 5.42 -6.22
N SER A 39 1.31 4.18 -5.78
CA SER A 39 2.59 3.49 -5.63
C SER A 39 2.45 1.98 -5.76
N ILE A 40 3.56 1.29 -6.01
CA ILE A 40 3.68 -0.16 -5.87
C ILE A 40 4.55 -0.46 -4.65
N ALA A 41 4.06 -1.31 -3.76
CA ALA A 41 4.80 -1.77 -2.59
C ALA A 41 5.12 -3.25 -2.74
N SER A 42 6.35 -3.65 -2.43
CA SER A 42 6.69 -5.07 -2.25
C SER A 42 6.84 -5.34 -0.76
N ILE A 43 6.12 -6.32 -0.23
CA ILE A 43 6.11 -6.67 1.19
C ILE A 43 6.83 -8.01 1.37
N ALA A 44 7.96 -7.96 2.07
CA ALA A 44 8.84 -9.10 2.29
C ALA A 44 8.67 -9.77 3.67
N ALA A 45 8.06 -9.05 4.61
CA ALA A 45 7.80 -9.56 5.96
C ALA A 45 6.52 -8.96 6.53
N ASN A 46 5.95 -9.65 7.52
CA ASN A 46 4.81 -9.15 8.28
C ASN A 46 5.11 -7.77 8.89
N GLY A 47 4.11 -6.92 8.95
CA GLY A 47 4.29 -5.56 9.44
C GLY A 47 2.99 -4.79 9.54
N GLU A 48 3.12 -3.50 9.77
CA GLU A 48 1.99 -2.57 9.85
C GLU A 48 2.05 -1.57 8.71
N PHE A 49 0.90 -1.22 8.18
CA PHE A 49 0.80 -0.09 7.26
C PHE A 49 1.04 1.22 7.99
N SER A 50 1.80 2.12 7.36
CA SER A 50 2.00 3.48 7.87
C SER A 50 0.69 4.25 7.96
N LEU A 51 0.54 4.99 9.06
CA LEU A 51 -0.61 5.87 9.32
C LEU A 51 -0.56 7.17 8.51
N PHE A 52 -1.69 7.51 7.91
CA PHE A 52 -1.97 8.77 7.22
C PHE A 52 -3.38 9.26 7.62
N PRO A 53 -3.48 10.07 8.69
CA PRO A 53 -4.74 10.65 9.14
C PRO A 53 -5.50 11.39 8.03
N GLY A 54 -6.82 11.17 7.95
CA GLY A 54 -7.68 11.82 6.96
C GLY A 54 -7.56 11.29 5.53
N MET A 55 -6.91 10.13 5.35
CA MET A 55 -6.76 9.49 4.04
C MET A 55 -7.50 8.15 3.99
N GLU A 56 -8.04 7.82 2.83
CA GLU A 56 -8.40 6.45 2.47
C GLU A 56 -7.22 5.78 1.76
N ARG A 57 -7.08 4.47 1.94
CA ARG A 57 -6.17 3.63 1.18
C ARG A 57 -6.96 2.53 0.49
N ILE A 58 -6.71 2.35 -0.79
CA ILE A 58 -7.11 1.16 -1.54
C ILE A 58 -5.85 0.40 -1.92
N VAL A 59 -5.80 -0.88 -1.56
CA VAL A 59 -4.70 -1.79 -1.88
C VAL A 59 -5.21 -2.91 -2.78
N THR A 60 -4.41 -3.31 -3.75
CA THR A 60 -4.71 -4.39 -4.70
C THR A 60 -3.49 -5.27 -4.87
N LEU A 61 -3.60 -6.56 -4.57
CA LEU A 61 -2.53 -7.53 -4.82
C LEU A 61 -2.33 -7.71 -6.33
N LEU A 62 -1.13 -7.45 -6.82
CA LEU A 62 -0.76 -7.64 -8.22
C LEU A 62 -0.11 -9.00 -8.45
N GLU A 63 0.88 -9.34 -7.62
CA GLU A 63 1.67 -10.56 -7.73
C GLU A 63 2.08 -11.07 -6.35
N GLY A 64 2.41 -12.36 -6.26
CA GLY A 64 2.90 -12.98 -5.03
C GLY A 64 1.79 -13.67 -4.21
N GLY A 65 2.07 -13.87 -2.92
CA GLY A 65 1.16 -14.56 -2.01
C GLY A 65 0.00 -13.69 -1.54
N GLU A 66 -1.15 -14.32 -1.26
CA GLU A 66 -2.26 -13.65 -0.59
C GLU A 66 -1.80 -13.06 0.75
N MET A 67 -2.36 -11.91 1.13
CA MET A 67 -2.01 -11.23 2.38
C MET A 67 -3.24 -11.08 3.27
N PHE A 68 -3.12 -11.47 4.53
CA PHE A 68 -4.17 -11.24 5.51
C PHE A 68 -3.98 -9.86 6.17
N LEU A 69 -5.02 -9.04 6.07
CA LEU A 69 -5.13 -7.71 6.64
C LEU A 69 -6.04 -7.75 7.85
N GLU A 70 -5.54 -7.24 8.97
CA GLU A 70 -6.25 -7.20 10.25
C GLU A 70 -6.21 -5.79 10.82
N SER A 71 -7.39 -5.27 11.13
CA SER A 71 -7.57 -4.08 11.95
C SER A 71 -8.37 -4.46 13.18
N ALA A 72 -7.81 -4.16 14.37
CA ALA A 72 -8.23 -4.69 15.67
C ALA A 72 -9.74 -5.00 15.78
N ASP A 73 -10.58 -3.97 15.70
CA ASP A 73 -12.04 -4.09 15.90
C ASP A 73 -12.84 -3.64 14.67
N ARG A 74 -12.25 -3.72 13.47
CA ARG A 74 -12.86 -3.15 12.25
C ARG A 74 -13.04 -4.18 11.16
N PHE A 75 -12.00 -4.92 10.81
CA PHE A 75 -12.09 -5.91 9.75
C PHE A 75 -10.97 -6.94 9.83
N ASN A 76 -11.28 -8.10 9.24
CA ASN A 76 -10.34 -9.12 8.84
C ASN A 76 -10.58 -9.39 7.36
N HIS A 77 -9.55 -9.25 6.54
CA HIS A 77 -9.68 -9.37 5.09
C HIS A 77 -8.48 -10.08 4.48
N THR A 78 -8.71 -11.05 3.60
CA THR A 78 -7.65 -11.64 2.79
C THR A 78 -7.59 -10.92 1.45
N LEU A 79 -6.49 -10.23 1.20
CA LEU A 79 -6.21 -9.57 -0.07
C LEU A 79 -5.88 -10.62 -1.14
N LYS A 80 -6.77 -10.74 -2.12
CA LYS A 80 -6.67 -11.69 -3.23
C LYS A 80 -6.17 -11.01 -4.51
N PRO A 81 -5.61 -11.76 -5.47
CA PRO A 81 -5.10 -11.19 -6.71
C PRO A 81 -6.16 -10.36 -7.43
N LEU A 82 -5.80 -9.13 -7.77
CA LEU A 82 -6.62 -8.17 -8.52
C LEU A 82 -7.96 -7.84 -7.89
N GLN A 83 -8.08 -7.98 -6.56
CA GLN A 83 -9.27 -7.58 -5.79
C GLN A 83 -8.92 -6.38 -4.91
N PRO A 84 -9.36 -5.17 -5.28
CA PRO A 84 -9.10 -3.98 -4.48
C PRO A 84 -9.81 -4.05 -3.13
N PHE A 85 -9.13 -3.61 -2.08
CA PHE A 85 -9.69 -3.48 -0.74
C PHE A 85 -9.41 -2.09 -0.17
N ALA A 86 -10.47 -1.42 0.26
CA ALA A 86 -10.43 -0.06 0.81
C ALA A 86 -10.45 -0.07 2.34
N PHE A 87 -9.64 0.76 2.97
CA PHE A 87 -9.67 1.01 4.40
C PHE A 87 -9.15 2.40 4.75
N ALA A 88 -9.58 2.93 5.90
CA ALA A 88 -9.09 4.21 6.40
C ALA A 88 -7.62 4.10 6.83
N ALA A 89 -6.78 5.00 6.32
CA ALA A 89 -5.34 4.97 6.58
C ALA A 89 -4.95 5.58 7.93
N ASP A 90 -5.91 6.03 8.73
CA ASP A 90 -5.73 6.50 10.10
C ASP A 90 -5.83 5.38 11.15
N GLN A 91 -6.14 4.16 10.70
CA GLN A 91 -6.24 2.96 11.54
C GLN A 91 -4.99 2.11 11.45
N VAL A 92 -4.62 1.48 12.57
CA VAL A 92 -3.57 0.46 12.58
C VAL A 92 -4.08 -0.76 11.82
N VAL A 93 -3.40 -1.11 10.73
CA VAL A 93 -3.68 -2.29 9.91
C VAL A 93 -2.43 -3.14 9.82
N LYS A 94 -2.54 -4.38 10.29
CA LYS A 94 -1.47 -5.39 10.25
C LYS A 94 -1.57 -6.20 8.97
N ALA A 95 -0.45 -6.33 8.29
CA ALA A 95 -0.24 -7.17 7.12
C ALA A 95 0.47 -8.47 7.54
N LYS A 96 -0.16 -9.62 7.27
CA LYS A 96 0.41 -10.95 7.50
C LYS A 96 0.50 -11.69 6.17
N LEU A 97 1.71 -12.02 5.75
CA LEU A 97 1.98 -12.77 4.52
C LEU A 97 1.54 -14.23 4.67
N THR A 98 0.80 -14.74 3.70
CA THR A 98 0.41 -16.15 3.69
C THR A 98 1.60 -17.02 3.30
N ALA A 99 1.90 -18.02 4.13
CA ALA A 99 3.02 -18.97 3.92
C ALA A 99 4.39 -18.29 3.70
N GLY A 100 4.58 -17.05 4.20
CA GLY A 100 5.82 -16.30 4.05
C GLY A 100 6.15 -15.85 2.63
N GLN A 101 5.21 -15.97 1.69
CA GLN A 101 5.39 -15.50 0.31
C GLN A 101 5.30 -13.98 0.27
N MET A 102 6.23 -13.34 -0.45
CA MET A 102 6.19 -11.89 -0.65
C MET A 102 4.95 -11.48 -1.45
N SER A 103 4.41 -10.30 -1.19
CA SER A 103 3.37 -9.66 -2.01
C SER A 103 3.93 -8.48 -2.79
N MET A 104 3.33 -8.17 -3.92
CA MET A 104 3.50 -6.92 -4.65
C MET A 104 2.14 -6.28 -4.85
N ASP A 105 1.94 -5.10 -4.27
CA ASP A 105 0.63 -4.47 -4.14
C ASP A 105 0.60 -3.09 -4.78
N PHE A 106 -0.41 -2.85 -5.64
CA PHE A 106 -0.77 -1.50 -6.03
C PHE A 106 -1.47 -0.81 -4.87
N ASN A 107 -1.03 0.41 -4.54
CA ASN A 107 -1.61 1.24 -3.51
C ASN A 107 -2.04 2.56 -4.14
N ILE A 108 -3.27 2.98 -3.84
CA ILE A 108 -3.72 4.35 -4.04
C ILE A 108 -4.22 4.91 -2.72
N MET A 109 -3.80 6.14 -2.41
CA MET A 109 -4.23 6.87 -1.22
C MET A 109 -4.83 8.19 -1.66
N THR A 110 -5.95 8.58 -1.06
CA THR A 110 -6.70 9.81 -1.38
C THR A 110 -7.15 10.50 -0.10
N ARG A 111 -7.20 11.84 -0.12
CA ARG A 111 -7.64 12.65 1.00
C ARG A 111 -9.16 12.75 1.01
N LEU A 112 -9.78 12.42 2.14
CA LEU A 112 -11.24 12.30 2.25
C LEU A 112 -11.99 13.63 2.07
N ASP A 113 -11.35 14.76 2.35
CA ASP A 113 -11.95 16.10 2.31
C ASP A 113 -11.73 16.84 0.97
N VAL A 114 -10.91 16.29 0.07
CA VAL A 114 -10.54 16.97 -1.19
C VAL A 114 -10.69 16.09 -2.43
N CYS A 115 -10.66 14.76 -2.30
CA CYS A 115 -10.72 13.82 -3.43
C CYS A 115 -12.05 13.09 -3.54
#